data_AF-A0A6F8ZX98-F1
#
_entry.id   AF-A0A6F8ZX98-F1
#
_cell.length_a   1.000
_cell.length_b   1.000
_cell.length_c   1.000
_cell.angle_alpha   90.00
_cell.angle_beta   90.00
_cell.angle_gamma   90.00
#
_symmetry.space_group_name_H-M   'P 1'
#
loop_
_entity.id
_entity.type
_entity.pdbx_description
1 polymer ?
#
loop_
_entity_poly.entity_id
_entity_poly.type
_entity_poly.pdbx_seq_one_letter_code
_entity_poly.pdbx_strand_id
1 'polypeptide(L)'
;MNDLSVELDCPPDHDYCNSTEPAALDMSLDHNEERSVEIARLRNQIEEITIGSKFCLERFAGSDDDIRFFTRFASHAHLMAFWKQIEPATCKIIRVTRARSVAKTDEVPHTGNATVLQPIDTFFLFMNYLSLGLMQKDLAHRFKIHQSTVSRIINTWANFLYTVLGAVGI
;
A
#
# COMPACT_ATOMS: atom_id res chain seq x y z
N MET A 1 21.04 34.52 54.79
CA MET A 1 21.35 33.87 53.51
C MET A 1 21.73 32.44 53.85
N ASN A 2 20.88 31.53 53.43
CA ASN A 2 20.85 30.13 53.82
C ASN A 2 21.92 29.39 53.02
N ASP A 3 22.65 28.46 53.64
CA ASP A 3 23.30 27.39 52.89
C ASP A 3 22.81 26.06 53.45
N LEU A 4 22.21 25.29 52.54
CA LEU A 4 21.35 24.16 52.78
C LEU A 4 22.23 22.91 52.60
N SER A 5 22.41 22.12 53.65
CA SER A 5 22.94 20.77 53.53
C SER A 5 22.02 19.97 52.60
N VAL A 6 22.49 19.69 51.37
CA VAL A 6 21.82 18.74 50.47
C VAL A 6 22.39 17.37 50.80
N GLU A 7 21.65 16.60 51.62
CA GLU A 7 21.90 15.17 51.74
C GLU A 7 21.70 14.53 50.37
N LEU A 8 22.76 13.86 49.90
CA LEU A 8 22.78 13.11 48.66
C LEU A 8 22.07 11.77 48.92
N ASP A 9 20.78 11.70 48.56
CA ASP A 9 20.02 10.46 48.60
C ASP A 9 20.65 9.47 47.60
N CYS A 10 21.31 8.43 48.11
CA CYS A 10 21.95 7.42 47.29
C CYS A 10 20.84 6.49 46.75
N PRO A 11 20.69 6.31 45.43
CA PRO A 11 19.65 5.44 44.89
C PRO A 11 19.88 4.01 45.41
N PRO A 12 18.81 3.25 45.70
CA PRO A 12 18.95 1.87 46.16
C PRO A 12 19.75 1.06 45.14
N ASP A 13 20.80 0.41 45.62
CA ASP A 13 21.62 -0.54 44.87
C ASP A 13 20.68 -1.56 44.21
N HIS A 14 20.48 -1.41 42.90
CA HIS A 14 19.74 -2.39 42.13
C HIS A 14 20.62 -3.63 42.05
N ASP A 15 20.26 -4.65 42.81
CA ASP A 15 20.85 -5.98 42.75
C ASP A 15 20.65 -6.58 41.36
N TYR A 16 21.53 -6.23 40.42
CA TYR A 16 21.59 -6.78 39.07
C TYR A 16 22.14 -8.21 39.07
N CYS A 17 22.41 -8.82 40.24
CA CYS A 17 23.04 -10.13 40.34
C CYS A 17 22.05 -11.30 40.49
N ASN A 18 20.78 -11.12 40.12
CA ASN A 18 19.98 -12.26 39.66
C ASN A 18 20.49 -12.65 38.27
N SER A 19 21.57 -13.44 38.24
CA SER A 19 21.93 -14.25 37.08
C SER A 19 20.69 -15.06 36.73
N THR A 20 19.96 -14.58 35.72
CA THR A 20 18.71 -15.21 35.33
C THR A 20 19.07 -16.63 34.94
N GLU A 21 18.49 -17.60 35.64
CA GLU A 21 18.89 -19.00 35.54
C GLU A 21 18.93 -19.38 34.05
N PRO A 22 19.97 -20.07 33.55
CA PRO A 22 20.13 -20.32 32.11
C PRO A 22 18.88 -20.92 31.46
N ALA A 23 18.18 -21.78 32.21
CA ALA A 23 16.90 -22.35 31.81
C ALA A 23 15.76 -21.31 31.71
N ALA A 24 15.71 -20.32 32.60
CA ALA A 24 14.72 -19.24 32.54
C ALA A 24 14.95 -18.31 31.34
N LEU A 25 16.21 -18.04 30.96
CA LEU A 25 16.55 -17.31 29.74
C LEU A 25 16.21 -18.10 28.47
N ASP A 26 16.51 -19.39 28.47
CA ASP A 26 16.23 -20.32 27.35
C ASP A 26 14.72 -20.43 27.09
N MET A 27 13.92 -20.64 28.14
CA MET A 27 12.45 -20.63 28.05
C MET A 27 11.90 -19.28 27.55
N SER A 28 12.54 -18.17 27.91
CA SER A 28 12.13 -16.82 27.51
C SER A 28 12.46 -16.53 26.03
N LEU A 29 13.60 -17.04 25.55
CA LEU A 29 14.01 -16.97 24.14
C LEU A 29 13.06 -17.79 23.26
N ASP A 30 12.77 -19.03 23.67
CA ASP A 30 11.87 -19.94 22.95
C ASP A 30 10.45 -19.34 22.83
N HIS A 31 9.91 -18.77 23.93
CA HIS A 31 8.63 -18.05 23.91
C HIS A 31 8.63 -16.77 23.07
N ASN A 32 9.79 -16.15 22.84
CA ASN A 32 9.90 -14.95 22.00
C ASN A 32 9.97 -15.34 20.52
N GLU A 33 10.69 -16.42 20.21
CA GLU A 33 10.77 -16.99 18.87
C GLU A 33 9.40 -17.52 18.43
N GLU A 34 8.69 -18.24 19.30
CA GLU A 34 7.34 -18.73 19.04
C GLU A 34 6.34 -17.59 18.80
N ARG A 35 6.37 -16.54 19.63
CA ARG A 35 5.56 -15.32 19.40
C ARG A 35 5.94 -14.62 18.10
N SER A 36 7.21 -14.59 17.72
CA SER A 36 7.67 -13.95 16.48
C SER A 36 7.16 -14.71 15.25
N VAL A 37 7.16 -16.04 15.32
CA VAL A 37 6.57 -16.92 14.30
C VAL A 37 5.06 -16.69 14.19
N GLU A 38 4.34 -16.60 15.31
CA GLU A 38 2.90 -16.33 15.30
C GLU A 38 2.57 -14.93 14.76
N ILE A 39 3.35 -13.91 15.12
CA ILE A 39 3.22 -12.56 14.54
C ILE A 39 3.40 -12.58 13.02
N ALA A 40 4.39 -13.32 12.51
CA ALA A 40 4.60 -13.46 11.07
C ALA A 40 3.43 -14.19 10.40
N ARG A 41 2.95 -15.27 10.99
CA ARG A 41 1.80 -16.05 10.51
C ARG A 41 0.51 -15.22 10.48
N LEU A 42 0.21 -14.47 11.55
CA LEU A 42 -0.97 -13.61 11.62
C LEU A 42 -0.87 -12.45 10.63
N ARG A 43 0.31 -11.86 10.45
CA ARG A 43 0.54 -10.85 9.42
C ARG A 43 0.27 -11.37 8.02
N ASN A 44 0.78 -12.57 7.69
CA ASN A 44 0.53 -13.21 6.40
C ASN A 44 -0.96 -13.50 6.18
N GLN A 45 -1.68 -13.99 7.20
CA GLN A 45 -3.13 -14.20 7.11
C GLN A 45 -3.89 -12.90 6.89
N ILE A 46 -3.53 -11.83 7.60
CA ILE A 46 -4.15 -10.51 7.41
C ILE A 46 -3.90 -10.01 5.99
N GLU A 47 -2.68 -10.16 5.48
CA GLU A 47 -2.32 -9.77 4.11
C GLU A 47 -3.11 -10.56 3.07
N GLU A 48 -3.19 -11.88 3.21
CA GLU A 48 -3.94 -12.77 2.32
C GLU A 48 -5.45 -12.43 2.30
N ILE A 49 -6.06 -12.28 3.49
CA ILE A 49 -7.46 -11.85 3.61
C ILE A 49 -7.68 -10.46 3.02
N THR A 50 -6.71 -9.56 3.23
CA THR A 50 -6.77 -8.19 2.71
C THR A 50 -6.66 -8.16 1.20
N ILE A 51 -5.77 -8.94 0.59
CA ILE A 51 -5.62 -9.07 -0.87
C ILE A 51 -6.87 -9.72 -1.46
N GLY A 52 -7.39 -10.79 -0.84
CA GLY A 52 -8.63 -11.45 -1.27
C GLY A 52 -9.87 -10.52 -1.21
N SER A 53 -9.90 -9.60 -0.24
CA SER A 53 -10.96 -8.59 -0.06
C SER A 53 -10.81 -7.35 -0.94
N LYS A 54 -9.61 -7.11 -1.47
CA LYS A 54 -9.31 -5.98 -2.37
C LYS A 54 -9.49 -6.39 -3.82
N PHE A 55 -9.97 -5.46 -4.63
CA PHE A 55 -9.97 -5.61 -6.08
C PHE A 55 -8.69 -4.92 -6.59
N CYS A 56 -7.57 -5.64 -6.59
CA CYS A 56 -6.24 -5.18 -6.99
C CYS A 56 -5.63 -6.14 -8.01
N LEU A 57 -4.53 -5.74 -8.67
CA LEU A 57 -3.88 -6.58 -9.67
C LEU A 57 -3.39 -7.91 -9.08
N GLU A 58 -2.78 -7.82 -7.89
CA GLU A 58 -2.15 -8.95 -7.19
C GLU A 58 -3.12 -10.13 -6.99
N ARG A 59 -4.39 -9.83 -6.71
CA ARG A 59 -5.44 -10.85 -6.54
C ARG A 59 -5.61 -11.76 -7.78
N PHE A 60 -5.36 -11.24 -8.97
CA PHE A 60 -5.56 -11.96 -10.24
C PHE A 60 -4.24 -12.43 -10.86
N ALA A 61 -3.10 -12.12 -10.24
CA ALA A 61 -1.77 -12.41 -10.80
C ALA A 61 -1.48 -13.90 -11.00
N GLY A 62 -2.20 -14.79 -10.31
CA GLY A 62 -2.09 -16.25 -10.46
C GLY A 62 -2.90 -16.86 -11.61
N SER A 63 -3.74 -16.07 -12.30
CA SER A 63 -4.65 -16.54 -13.35
C SER A 63 -4.51 -15.68 -14.60
N ASP A 64 -3.83 -16.21 -15.62
CA ASP A 64 -3.63 -15.50 -16.88
C ASP A 64 -4.97 -15.23 -17.61
N ASP A 65 -5.96 -16.10 -17.44
CA ASP A 65 -7.31 -15.90 -17.96
C ASP A 65 -7.99 -14.69 -17.31
N ASP A 66 -7.88 -14.52 -15.99
CA ASP A 66 -8.41 -13.35 -15.31
C ASP A 66 -7.68 -12.08 -15.72
N ILE A 67 -6.34 -12.13 -15.81
CA ILE A 67 -5.55 -10.99 -16.32
C ILE A 67 -6.01 -10.60 -17.72
N ARG A 68 -6.20 -11.57 -18.61
CA ARG A 68 -6.68 -11.31 -19.97
C ARG A 68 -8.09 -10.76 -19.99
N PHE A 69 -8.96 -11.25 -19.12
CA PHE A 69 -10.32 -10.75 -19.00
C PHE A 69 -10.35 -9.28 -18.56
N PHE A 70 -9.62 -8.94 -17.50
CA PHE A 70 -9.64 -7.61 -16.88
C PHE A 70 -8.74 -6.57 -17.57
N THR A 71 -7.70 -7.00 -18.28
CA THR A 71 -6.69 -6.07 -18.85
C THR A 71 -6.46 -6.21 -20.34
N ARG A 72 -6.97 -7.27 -20.97
CA ARG A 72 -6.70 -7.65 -22.38
C ARG A 72 -5.25 -7.97 -22.72
N PHE A 73 -4.33 -7.93 -21.76
CA PHE A 73 -3.00 -8.51 -21.93
C PHE A 73 -3.06 -10.03 -21.94
N ALA A 74 -2.16 -10.69 -22.67
CA ALA A 74 -2.20 -12.14 -22.84
C ALA A 74 -1.87 -12.92 -21.55
N SER A 75 -1.06 -12.35 -20.64
CA SER A 75 -0.73 -12.93 -19.35
C SER A 75 -0.29 -11.87 -18.34
N HIS A 76 -0.19 -12.23 -17.07
CA HIS A 76 0.37 -11.36 -16.03
C HIS A 76 1.78 -10.88 -16.40
N ALA A 77 2.60 -11.76 -16.97
CA ALA A 77 3.96 -11.43 -17.39
C ALA A 77 4.01 -10.34 -18.47
N HIS A 78 3.12 -10.39 -19.47
CA HIS A 78 3.04 -9.36 -20.51
C HIS A 78 2.61 -8.01 -19.93
N LEU A 79 1.62 -8.00 -19.04
CA LEU A 79 1.19 -6.80 -18.33
C LEU A 79 2.35 -6.18 -17.53
N MET A 80 3.09 -7.00 -16.78
CA MET A 80 4.23 -6.54 -15.98
C MET A 80 5.40 -6.06 -16.85
N ALA A 81 5.64 -6.69 -18.00
CA ALA A 81 6.66 -6.23 -18.96
C ALA A 81 6.30 -4.85 -19.54
N PHE A 82 5.03 -4.60 -19.80
CA PHE A 82 4.56 -3.27 -20.19
C PHE A 82 4.70 -2.28 -19.02
N TRP A 83 4.25 -2.65 -17.82
CA TRP A 83 4.34 -1.81 -16.62
C TRP A 83 5.77 -1.30 -16.37
N LYS A 84 6.77 -2.18 -16.45
CA LYS A 84 8.19 -1.81 -16.25
C LYS A 84 8.69 -0.74 -17.22
N GLN A 85 8.11 -0.64 -18.42
CA GLN A 85 8.50 0.38 -19.41
C GLN A 85 7.90 1.76 -19.08
N ILE A 86 6.69 1.79 -18.52
CA ILE A 86 5.95 3.03 -18.23
C ILE A 86 6.11 3.51 -16.78
N GLU A 87 6.53 2.62 -15.87
CA GLU A 87 6.72 2.90 -14.44
C GLU A 87 7.63 4.12 -14.18
N PRO A 88 8.80 4.28 -14.86
CA PRO A 88 9.65 5.45 -14.66
C PRO A 88 8.95 6.78 -15.01
N ALA A 89 8.08 6.75 -16.03
CA ALA A 89 7.32 7.92 -16.47
C ALA A 89 6.08 8.18 -15.59
N THR A 90 5.65 7.19 -14.79
CA THR A 90 4.51 7.28 -13.86
C THR A 90 4.81 8.18 -12.66
N CYS A 91 6.07 8.48 -12.37
CA CYS A 91 6.47 9.49 -11.36
C CYS A 91 5.78 10.86 -11.57
N LYS A 92 5.46 11.23 -12.83
CA LYS A 92 4.73 12.47 -13.15
C LYS A 92 3.26 12.40 -12.71
N ILE A 93 2.62 11.22 -12.78
CA ILE A 93 1.23 10.99 -12.39
C ILE A 93 1.05 11.13 -10.86
N ILE A 94 2.00 10.61 -10.08
CA ILE A 94 1.97 10.65 -8.61
C ILE A 94 2.07 12.11 -8.11
N ARG A 95 2.96 12.92 -8.71
CA ARG A 95 3.11 14.34 -8.33
C ARG A 95 1.85 15.16 -8.62
N VAL A 96 1.21 14.97 -9.78
CA VAL A 96 -0.01 15.70 -10.15
C VAL A 96 -1.19 15.30 -9.25
N THR A 97 -1.31 14.02 -8.91
CA THR A 97 -2.38 13.51 -8.04
C THR A 97 -2.24 14.07 -6.62
N ARG A 98 -1.01 14.15 -6.09
CA ARG A 98 -0.71 14.71 -4.76
C ARG A 98 -0.83 16.23 -4.70
N ALA A 99 -0.38 16.94 -5.73
CA ALA A 99 -0.54 18.40 -5.80
C ALA A 99 -2.01 18.83 -5.88
N ARG A 100 -2.83 18.07 -6.61
CA ARG A 100 -4.26 18.38 -6.80
C ARG A 100 -5.14 17.92 -5.62
N SER A 101 -4.70 16.97 -4.79
CA SER A 101 -5.36 16.65 -3.53
C SER A 101 -5.10 17.74 -2.47
N VAL A 102 -3.88 18.26 -2.39
CA VAL A 102 -3.53 19.35 -1.45
C VAL A 102 -4.27 20.64 -1.82
N ALA A 103 -4.41 20.96 -3.11
CA ALA A 103 -5.15 22.15 -3.57
C ALA A 103 -6.68 22.09 -3.35
N LYS A 104 -7.23 20.95 -2.88
CA LYS A 104 -8.67 20.76 -2.67
C LYS A 104 -9.10 20.72 -1.20
N THR A 105 -8.21 20.99 -0.25
CA THR A 105 -8.50 20.82 1.18
C THR A 105 -8.30 22.13 1.95
N ASP A 106 -9.25 23.06 1.77
CA ASP A 106 -9.71 23.93 2.86
C ASP A 106 -11.04 23.33 3.29
N GLU A 107 -11.02 22.41 4.26
CA GLU A 107 -12.14 22.01 5.13
C GLU A 107 -11.81 20.68 5.85
N VAL A 108 -11.74 20.76 7.18
CA VAL A 108 -11.78 19.75 8.27
C VAL A 108 -11.33 18.31 7.97
N PRO A 109 -10.37 17.74 8.75
CA PRO A 109 -9.89 16.37 8.57
C PRO A 109 -10.96 15.36 9.00
N HIS A 110 -11.79 14.91 8.06
CA HIS A 110 -12.51 13.64 8.22
C HIS A 110 -11.56 12.49 7.93
N THR A 111 -11.42 11.64 8.94
CA THR A 111 -10.67 10.38 9.00
C THR A 111 -11.13 9.42 7.90
N GLY A 112 -10.61 9.63 6.71
CA GLY A 112 -10.67 8.70 5.60
C GLY A 112 -9.30 8.75 4.97
N ASN A 113 -8.39 7.96 5.51
CA ASN A 113 -7.18 7.49 4.85
C ASN A 113 -7.55 7.14 3.41
N ALA A 114 -7.41 8.11 2.51
CA ALA A 114 -7.50 7.91 1.08
C ALA A 114 -6.41 6.90 0.77
N THR A 115 -6.79 5.63 0.74
CA THR A 115 -5.88 4.52 0.47
C THR A 115 -5.23 4.87 -0.83
N VAL A 116 -3.96 5.27 -0.76
CA VAL A 116 -3.17 5.61 -1.92
C VAL A 116 -3.02 4.29 -2.66
N LEU A 117 -3.96 4.02 -3.59
CA LEU A 117 -3.87 2.87 -4.47
C LEU A 117 -2.47 2.90 -5.07
N GLN A 118 -1.82 1.74 -5.13
CA GLN A 118 -0.53 1.65 -5.77
C GLN A 118 -0.67 2.13 -7.23
N PRO A 119 0.34 2.79 -7.81
CA PRO A 119 0.26 3.25 -9.19
C PRO A 119 -0.17 2.14 -10.15
N ILE A 120 0.31 0.91 -9.92
CA ILE A 120 -0.05 -0.28 -10.68
C ILE A 120 -1.54 -0.66 -10.54
N ASP A 121 -2.14 -0.50 -9.36
CA ASP A 121 -3.58 -0.72 -9.16
C ASP A 121 -4.43 0.35 -9.83
N THR A 122 -3.95 1.60 -9.86
CA THR A 122 -4.63 2.67 -10.61
C THR A 122 -4.58 2.42 -12.12
N PHE A 123 -3.48 1.84 -12.61
CA PHE A 123 -3.36 1.40 -13.99
C PHE A 123 -4.28 0.22 -14.27
N PHE A 124 -4.31 -0.79 -13.37
CA PHE A 124 -5.23 -1.91 -13.47
C PHE A 124 -6.69 -1.46 -13.54
N LEU A 125 -7.09 -0.46 -12.74
CA LEU A 125 -8.41 0.16 -12.82
C LEU A 125 -8.70 0.75 -14.21
N PHE A 126 -7.74 1.49 -14.78
CA PHE A 126 -7.87 2.03 -16.13
C PHE A 126 -7.97 0.92 -17.19
N MET A 127 -7.21 -0.16 -17.05
CA MET A 127 -7.30 -1.31 -17.95
C MET A 127 -8.64 -2.03 -17.83
N ASN A 128 -9.21 -2.15 -16.63
CA ASN A 128 -10.56 -2.68 -16.42
C ASN A 128 -11.62 -1.81 -17.11
N TYR A 129 -11.47 -0.49 -17.03
CA TYR A 129 -12.33 0.46 -17.73
C TYR A 129 -12.30 0.25 -19.26
N LEU A 130 -11.10 0.14 -19.85
CA LEU A 130 -10.96 -0.09 -21.30
C LEU A 130 -11.42 -1.48 -21.73
N SER A 131 -11.12 -2.50 -20.93
CA SER A 131 -11.41 -3.89 -21.28
C SER A 131 -12.90 -4.15 -21.19
N LEU A 132 -13.51 -3.86 -20.05
CA LEU A 132 -14.87 -4.26 -19.74
C LEU A 132 -15.90 -3.16 -20.07
N GLY A 133 -15.47 -1.94 -20.40
CA GLY A 133 -16.38 -0.82 -20.65
C GLY A 133 -17.22 -0.43 -19.44
N LEU A 134 -16.73 -0.75 -18.22
CA LEU A 134 -17.50 -0.57 -16.98
C LEU A 134 -17.79 0.90 -16.71
N MET A 135 -18.96 1.15 -16.11
CA MET A 135 -19.28 2.48 -15.60
C MET A 135 -18.36 2.87 -14.44
N GLN A 136 -18.04 4.16 -14.33
CA GLN A 136 -17.20 4.67 -13.24
C GLN A 136 -17.78 4.36 -11.85
N LYS A 137 -19.11 4.25 -11.74
CA LYS A 137 -19.81 3.87 -10.51
C LYS A 137 -19.53 2.41 -10.09
N ASP A 138 -19.46 1.50 -11.05
CA ASP A 138 -19.16 0.09 -10.77
C ASP A 138 -17.69 -0.09 -10.38
N LEU A 139 -16.79 0.63 -11.05
CA LEU A 139 -15.37 0.68 -10.68
C LEU A 139 -15.19 1.28 -9.28
N ALA A 140 -15.91 2.35 -8.95
CA ALA A 140 -15.88 2.96 -7.62
C ALA A 140 -16.26 1.94 -6.54
N HIS A 141 -17.32 1.17 -6.77
CA HIS A 141 -17.77 0.13 -5.86
C HIS A 141 -16.75 -1.02 -5.73
N ARG A 142 -16.23 -1.54 -6.86
CA ARG A 142 -15.26 -2.65 -6.86
C ARG A 142 -13.95 -2.28 -6.16
N PHE A 143 -13.42 -1.11 -6.44
CA PHE A 143 -12.16 -0.63 -5.87
C PHE A 143 -12.35 0.06 -4.50
N LYS A 144 -13.60 0.18 -4.00
CA LYS A 144 -13.96 0.87 -2.74
C LYS A 144 -13.40 2.30 -2.66
N ILE A 145 -13.42 3.02 -3.78
CA ILE A 145 -12.97 4.41 -3.88
C ILE A 145 -14.08 5.32 -4.41
N HIS A 146 -14.03 6.61 -4.10
CA HIS A 146 -15.02 7.56 -4.62
C HIS A 146 -15.00 7.64 -6.15
N GLN A 147 -16.18 7.75 -6.77
CA GLN A 147 -16.33 7.89 -8.22
C GLN A 147 -15.53 9.07 -8.80
N SER A 148 -15.43 10.18 -8.06
CA SER A 148 -14.60 11.32 -8.45
C SER A 148 -13.10 10.97 -8.52
N THR A 149 -12.64 10.00 -7.73
CA THR A 149 -11.28 9.45 -7.80
C THR A 149 -11.12 8.57 -9.02
N VAL A 150 -12.08 7.68 -9.31
CA VAL A 150 -12.09 6.84 -10.52
C VAL A 150 -11.98 7.70 -11.78
N SER A 151 -12.83 8.75 -11.89
CA SER A 151 -12.82 9.68 -13.01
C SER A 151 -11.45 10.36 -13.19
N ARG A 152 -10.83 10.80 -12.09
CA ARG A 152 -9.49 11.40 -12.12
C ARG A 152 -8.42 10.40 -12.57
N ILE A 153 -8.47 9.17 -12.08
CA ILE A 153 -7.55 8.09 -12.48
C ILE A 153 -7.66 7.84 -13.98
N ILE A 154 -8.88 7.64 -14.50
CA ILE A 154 -9.12 7.37 -15.92
C ILE A 154 -8.56 8.50 -16.80
N ASN A 155 -8.90 9.76 -16.48
CA ASN A 155 -8.41 10.90 -17.24
C ASN A 155 -6.90 11.05 -17.17
N THR A 156 -6.29 10.74 -16.02
CA THR A 156 -4.84 10.86 -15.85
C THR A 156 -4.10 9.82 -16.70
N TRP A 157 -4.56 8.58 -16.69
CA TRP A 157 -3.99 7.51 -17.52
C TRP A 157 -4.25 7.72 -19.01
N ALA A 158 -5.43 8.19 -19.39
CA ALA A 158 -5.73 8.54 -20.79
C ALA A 158 -4.80 9.63 -21.32
N ASN A 159 -4.62 10.73 -20.57
CA ASN A 159 -3.70 11.81 -20.98
C ASN A 159 -2.24 11.35 -21.00
N PHE A 160 -1.83 10.53 -20.03
CA PHE A 160 -0.49 9.98 -19.98
C PHE A 160 -0.21 9.10 -21.20
N LEU A 161 -1.09 8.13 -21.48
CA LEU A 161 -0.93 7.26 -22.64
C LEU A 161 -1.03 8.03 -23.94
N TYR A 162 -1.93 9.02 -24.06
CA TYR A 162 -1.96 9.91 -25.21
C TYR A 162 -0.63 10.64 -25.41
N THR A 163 0.00 11.10 -24.33
CA THR A 163 1.31 11.77 -24.41
C THR A 163 2.42 10.78 -24.79
N VAL A 164 2.43 9.59 -24.19
CA VAL A 164 3.44 8.56 -24.46
C VAL A 164 3.31 8.04 -25.89
N LEU A 165 2.10 7.70 -26.34
CA LEU A 165 1.84 7.23 -27.70
C LEU A 165 1.98 8.36 -28.73
N GLY A 166 1.54 9.59 -28.40
CA GLY A 166 1.70 10.75 -29.26
C GLY A 166 3.16 11.15 -29.45
N ALA A 167 4.01 10.95 -28.44
CA ALA A 167 5.45 11.15 -28.56
C ALA A 167 6.14 10.06 -29.42
N VAL A 168 5.52 8.89 -29.56
CA VAL A 168 6.02 7.80 -30.43
C VAL A 168 5.74 8.07 -31.92
N GLY A 169 4.93 9.08 -32.25
CA GLY A 169 4.76 9.55 -33.63
C GLY A 169 4.33 8.43 -34.58
N ILE A 170 3.06 8.02 -34.48
CA ILE A 170 2.40 7.27 -35.57
C ILE A 170 2.06 8.19 -36.73
#